data_AF-A0A9W8UNU7-F1
#
_entry.id   AF-A0A9W8UNU7-F1
#
_cell.length_a   1.000
_cell.length_b   1.000
_cell.length_c   1.000
_cell.angle_alpha   90.00
_cell.angle_beta   90.00
_cell.angle_gamma   90.00
#
_symmetry.space_group_name_H-M   'P 1'
#
loop_
_entity.id
_entity.type
_entity.pdbx_description
1 polymer ?
#
loop_
_entity_poly.entity_id
_entity_poly.type
_entity_poly.pdbx_seq_one_letter_code
_entity_poly.pdbx_strand_id
1 'polypeptide(L)'
;MSVNELLGSDNQARLKELAKDTLSAESTLKSLASEDPSSRRDAALIVFDRACNKPPTLENTTLVDALAETLKPPLPRAQESIDALAWATSAEAALAALWSLDAEVDQIHDALLLCVIPYAKARKPWVTMTAASTAERLLDRYRPGEKKQDFIITGVLERYLRPIFSKRPLGRTPGRTLSPSLTGPSKRPSLLR
;
A
#
# COMPACT_ATOMS: atom_id res chain seq x y z
N MET A 1 22.37 -6.48 -11.37
CA MET A 1 22.13 -6.55 -9.91
C MET A 1 22.10 -8.01 -9.55
N SER A 2 22.82 -8.41 -8.50
CA SER A 2 22.79 -9.80 -8.04
C SER A 2 21.47 -10.04 -7.29
N VAL A 3 20.88 -11.23 -7.46
CA VAL A 3 19.64 -11.66 -6.79
C VAL A 3 19.73 -11.46 -5.26
N ASN A 4 20.94 -11.57 -4.70
CA ASN A 4 21.20 -11.36 -3.27
C ASN A 4 21.02 -9.90 -2.80
N GLU A 5 21.03 -8.92 -3.70
CA GLU A 5 20.89 -7.50 -3.34
C GLU A 5 19.43 -7.07 -3.12
N LEU A 6 18.47 -7.95 -3.46
CA LEU A 6 17.02 -7.69 -3.34
C LEU A 6 16.45 -8.11 -1.98
N LEU A 7 17.17 -8.94 -1.23
CA LEU A 7 16.75 -9.46 0.07
C LEU A 7 17.73 -9.00 1.17
N GLY A 8 17.18 -8.61 2.31
CA GLY A 8 17.93 -8.37 3.54
C GLY A 8 18.39 -9.67 4.19
N SER A 9 19.25 -9.56 5.21
CA SER A 9 19.87 -10.72 5.88
C SER A 9 18.86 -11.75 6.38
N ASP A 10 17.72 -11.29 6.92
CA ASP A 10 16.69 -12.17 7.47
C ASP A 10 16.04 -13.03 6.37
N ASN A 11 15.72 -12.42 5.23
CA ASN A 11 15.13 -13.12 4.10
C ASN A 11 16.14 -14.00 3.36
N GLN A 12 17.40 -13.59 3.28
CA GLN A 12 18.46 -14.44 2.75
C GLN A 12 18.66 -15.70 3.61
N ALA A 13 18.65 -15.56 4.94
CA ALA A 13 18.74 -16.69 5.85
C ALA A 13 17.55 -17.63 5.69
N ARG A 14 16.32 -17.06 5.70
CA ARG A 14 15.09 -17.83 5.55
C ARG A 14 15.00 -18.56 4.21
N LEU A 15 15.41 -17.91 3.12
CA LEU A 15 15.41 -18.51 1.78
C LEU A 15 16.31 -19.75 1.71
N LYS A 16 17.47 -19.73 2.38
CA LYS A 16 18.37 -20.90 2.44
C LYS A 16 17.75 -22.09 3.19
N GLU A 17 16.88 -21.83 4.16
CA GLU A 17 16.13 -22.88 4.86
C GLU A 17 15.05 -23.46 3.95
N LEU A 18 14.31 -22.60 3.24
CA LEU A 18 13.20 -22.96 2.36
C LEU A 18 13.60 -23.62 1.05
N ALA A 19 14.84 -23.43 0.57
CA ALA A 19 15.34 -24.05 -0.66
C ALA A 19 15.29 -25.60 -0.64
N LYS A 20 14.98 -26.21 0.50
CA LYS A 20 14.76 -27.64 0.68
C LYS A 20 13.32 -28.09 0.42
N ASP A 21 12.36 -27.16 0.43
CA ASP A 21 10.93 -27.44 0.36
C ASP A 21 10.36 -27.07 -1.02
N THR A 22 9.83 -28.06 -1.74
CA THR A 22 9.16 -27.84 -3.03
C THR A 22 7.64 -27.81 -2.84
N LEU A 23 7.06 -26.60 -2.79
CA LEU A 23 5.61 -26.42 -2.76
C LEU A 23 4.98 -26.52 -4.17
N SER A 24 3.69 -26.86 -4.28
CA SER A 24 2.93 -26.72 -5.53
C SER A 24 2.55 -25.25 -5.77
N ALA A 25 2.26 -24.85 -7.03
CA ALA A 25 1.78 -23.50 -7.37
C ALA A 25 0.49 -23.13 -6.62
N GLU A 26 -0.46 -24.06 -6.52
CA GLU A 26 -1.72 -23.87 -5.78
C GLU A 26 -1.50 -23.64 -4.28
N SER A 27 -0.58 -24.40 -3.67
CA SER A 27 -0.23 -24.20 -2.26
C SER A 27 0.49 -22.87 -2.04
N THR A 28 1.30 -22.41 -2.99
CA THR A 28 1.96 -21.11 -2.93
C THR A 28 0.93 -19.98 -2.95
N LEU A 29 -0.06 -20.02 -3.86
CA LEU A 29 -1.13 -19.03 -3.93
C LEU A 29 -1.98 -19.00 -2.65
N LYS A 30 -2.31 -20.17 -2.10
CA LYS A 30 -3.05 -20.26 -0.83
C LYS A 30 -2.26 -19.63 0.33
N SER A 31 -0.95 -19.87 0.38
CA SER A 31 -0.09 -19.29 1.42
C SER A 31 0.14 -17.79 1.24
N LEU A 32 0.17 -17.27 0.00
CA LEU A 32 0.18 -15.82 -0.27
C LEU A 32 -1.11 -15.14 0.18
N ALA A 33 -2.24 -15.84 0.14
CA ALA A 33 -3.52 -15.35 0.64
C ALA A 33 -3.73 -15.57 2.16
N SER A 34 -2.74 -16.10 2.87
CA SER A 34 -2.83 -16.36 4.31
C SER A 34 -2.85 -15.06 5.12
N GLU A 35 -3.58 -15.05 6.24
CA GLU A 35 -3.55 -13.93 7.19
C GLU A 35 -2.19 -13.86 7.92
N ASP A 36 -1.53 -15.00 8.10
CA ASP A 36 -0.23 -15.09 8.77
C ASP A 36 0.89 -14.49 7.89
N PRO A 37 1.59 -13.44 8.38
CA PRO A 37 2.67 -12.80 7.64
C PRO A 37 3.86 -13.75 7.36
N SER A 38 4.09 -14.74 8.22
CA SER A 38 5.18 -15.72 8.05
C SER A 38 4.91 -16.65 6.87
N SER A 39 3.69 -17.19 6.80
CA SER A 39 3.22 -17.98 5.66
C SER A 39 3.29 -17.20 4.34
N ARG A 40 2.88 -15.93 4.34
CA ARG A 40 2.98 -15.04 3.17
C ARG A 40 4.44 -14.81 2.76
N ARG A 41 5.30 -14.56 3.74
CA ARG A 41 6.74 -14.34 3.55
C ARG A 41 7.39 -15.55 2.88
N ASP A 42 7.18 -16.74 3.44
CA ASP A 42 7.78 -17.97 2.91
C ASP A 42 7.29 -18.26 1.50
N ALA A 43 5.99 -18.08 1.23
CA ALA A 43 5.43 -18.23 -0.10
C ALA A 43 6.04 -17.23 -1.11
N ALA A 44 6.20 -15.97 -0.73
CA ALA A 44 6.83 -14.95 -1.57
C ALA A 44 8.31 -15.27 -1.86
N LEU A 45 9.06 -15.77 -0.87
CA LEU A 45 10.45 -16.21 -1.06
C LEU A 45 10.54 -17.40 -2.03
N ILE A 46 9.59 -18.33 -1.97
CA ILE A 46 9.51 -19.46 -2.91
C ILE A 46 9.20 -18.96 -4.33
N VAL A 47 8.31 -17.98 -4.49
CA VAL A 47 8.05 -17.35 -5.80
C VAL A 47 9.31 -16.66 -6.33
N PHE A 48 10.00 -15.90 -5.47
CA PHE A 48 11.25 -15.24 -5.81
C PHE A 48 12.31 -16.22 -6.31
N ASP A 49 12.56 -17.30 -5.57
CA ASP A 49 13.55 -18.32 -5.94
C ASP A 49 13.21 -18.97 -7.28
N ARG A 50 11.94 -19.33 -7.48
CA ARG A 50 11.48 -19.89 -8.76
C ARG A 50 11.69 -18.93 -9.91
N ALA A 51 11.31 -17.66 -9.74
CA ALA A 51 11.42 -16.65 -10.78
C ALA A 51 12.89 -16.36 -11.14
N CYS A 52 13.82 -16.47 -10.18
CA CYS A 52 15.24 -16.36 -10.45
C CYS A 52 15.83 -17.59 -11.17
N ASN A 53 15.25 -18.77 -10.99
CA ASN A 53 15.78 -20.04 -11.49
C ASN A 53 15.06 -20.60 -12.73
N LYS A 54 13.86 -20.10 -13.07
CA LYS A 54 13.03 -20.60 -14.20
C LYS A 54 12.53 -19.44 -15.07
N PRO A 55 12.33 -19.67 -16.38
CA PRO A 55 11.80 -18.66 -17.29
C PRO A 55 10.33 -18.31 -16.96
N PRO A 56 9.89 -17.08 -17.32
CA PRO A 56 8.54 -16.60 -17.02
C PRO A 56 7.45 -17.45 -17.69
N THR A 57 6.32 -17.66 -16.99
CA THR A 57 5.17 -18.44 -17.46
C THR A 57 3.87 -17.65 -17.31
N LEU A 58 2.78 -18.11 -17.94
CA LEU A 58 1.46 -17.45 -17.90
C LEU A 58 0.89 -17.29 -16.47
N GLU A 59 1.33 -18.14 -15.52
CA GLU A 59 0.99 -18.06 -14.09
C GLU A 59 1.49 -16.79 -13.39
N ASN A 60 2.36 -15.99 -14.05
CA ASN A 60 2.94 -14.79 -13.44
C ASN A 60 1.89 -13.72 -13.12
N THR A 61 0.80 -13.62 -13.89
CA THR A 61 -0.25 -12.60 -13.67
C THR A 61 -0.99 -12.82 -12.35
N THR A 62 -1.45 -14.04 -12.08
CA THR A 62 -2.12 -14.38 -10.82
C THR A 62 -1.19 -14.30 -9.61
N LEU A 63 0.10 -14.61 -9.79
CA LEU A 63 1.12 -14.42 -8.77
C LEU A 63 1.37 -12.93 -8.48
N VAL A 64 1.42 -12.08 -9.50
CA VAL A 64 1.57 -10.63 -9.33
C VAL A 64 0.40 -10.06 -8.52
N ASP A 65 -0.84 -10.45 -8.83
CA ASP A 65 -2.01 -10.01 -8.08
C ASP A 65 -1.97 -10.50 -6.63
N ALA A 66 -1.64 -11.78 -6.40
CA ALA A 66 -1.53 -12.34 -5.05
C ALA A 66 -0.42 -11.63 -4.24
N LEU A 67 0.72 -11.33 -4.86
CA LEU A 67 1.80 -10.55 -4.23
C LEU A 67 1.37 -9.11 -3.95
N ALA A 68 0.57 -8.49 -4.83
CA ALA A 68 0.00 -7.17 -4.60
C ALA A 68 -0.87 -7.13 -3.34
N GLU A 69 -1.70 -8.16 -3.13
CA GLU A 69 -2.52 -8.31 -1.93
C GLU A 69 -1.66 -8.40 -0.66
N THR A 70 -0.51 -9.08 -0.71
CA THR A 70 0.39 -9.16 0.45
C THR A 70 0.97 -7.80 0.87
N LEU A 71 1.08 -6.86 -0.06
CA LEU A 71 1.59 -5.50 0.17
C LEU A 71 0.52 -4.53 0.66
N LYS A 72 -0.76 -4.89 0.63
CA LYS A 72 -1.81 -4.00 1.12
C LYS A 72 -1.67 -3.83 2.62
N PRO A 73 -1.51 -2.61 3.14
CA PRO A 73 -1.35 -2.41 4.57
C PRO A 73 -2.56 -2.97 5.32
N PRO A 74 -2.34 -3.59 6.49
CA PRO A 74 -3.43 -4.06 7.32
C PRO A 74 -4.29 -2.86 7.76
N LEU A 75 -5.60 -3.07 7.91
CA LEU A 75 -6.53 -2.00 8.28
C LEU A 75 -6.05 -1.27 9.55
N PRO A 76 -6.29 0.05 9.70
CA PRO A 76 -5.75 0.87 10.79
C PRO A 76 -6.01 0.36 12.22
N ARG A 77 -7.02 -0.50 12.42
CA ARG A 77 -7.36 -1.10 13.72
C ARG A 77 -6.51 -2.33 14.07
N ALA A 78 -5.84 -2.95 13.10
CA ALA A 78 -4.94 -4.09 13.29
C ALA A 78 -3.46 -3.65 13.43
N GLN A 79 -3.15 -2.37 13.18
CA GLN A 79 -1.78 -1.85 13.18
C GLN A 79 -1.12 -1.90 14.57
N GLU A 80 -1.91 -1.88 15.66
CA GLU A 80 -1.40 -1.91 17.04
C GLU A 80 -0.97 -3.31 17.49
N SER A 81 -1.40 -4.38 16.80
CA SER A 81 -1.10 -5.77 17.17
C SER A 81 -0.17 -6.50 16.18
N ILE A 82 0.17 -5.88 15.06
CA ILE A 82 0.99 -6.54 14.03
C ILE A 82 2.47 -6.31 14.31
N ASP A 83 3.21 -7.41 14.41
CA ASP A 83 4.66 -7.39 14.48
C ASP A 83 5.23 -6.68 13.25
N ALA A 84 5.78 -5.49 13.47
CA ALA A 84 6.34 -4.63 12.43
C ALA A 84 7.48 -5.32 11.67
N LEU A 85 8.23 -6.20 12.33
CA LEU A 85 9.32 -6.95 11.70
C LEU A 85 8.78 -8.07 10.80
N ALA A 86 7.78 -8.81 11.27
CA ALA A 86 7.11 -9.83 10.46
C ALA A 86 6.49 -9.22 9.20
N TRP A 87 5.86 -8.05 9.35
CA TRP A 87 5.35 -7.29 8.19
C TRP A 87 6.46 -6.84 7.26
N ALA A 88 7.51 -6.20 7.80
CA ALA A 88 8.60 -5.65 7.00
C ALA A 88 9.31 -6.73 6.16
N THR A 89 9.60 -7.88 6.77
CA THR A 89 10.25 -9.00 6.09
C THR A 89 9.34 -9.69 5.08
N SER A 90 8.03 -9.79 5.36
CA SER A 90 7.03 -10.30 4.42
C SER A 90 6.90 -9.40 3.18
N ALA A 91 6.78 -8.08 3.39
CA ALA A 91 6.68 -7.11 2.30
C ALA A 91 7.97 -7.04 1.46
N GLU A 92 9.14 -7.13 2.10
CA GLU A 92 10.41 -7.23 1.37
C GLU A 92 10.45 -8.45 0.45
N ALA A 93 10.07 -9.62 0.95
CA ALA A 93 10.02 -10.84 0.14
C ALA A 93 9.06 -10.70 -1.04
N ALA A 94 7.90 -10.08 -0.82
CA ALA A 94 6.93 -9.84 -1.88
C ALA A 94 7.44 -8.87 -2.96
N LEU A 95 8.10 -7.77 -2.57
CA LEU A 95 8.71 -6.82 -3.51
C LEU A 95 9.84 -7.45 -4.32
N ALA A 96 10.69 -8.27 -3.68
CA ALA A 96 11.73 -9.01 -4.36
C ALA A 96 11.14 -10.00 -5.38
N ALA A 97 10.09 -10.74 -5.00
CA ALA A 97 9.38 -11.65 -5.90
C ALA A 97 8.78 -10.90 -7.11
N LEU A 98 8.11 -9.76 -6.87
CA LEU A 98 7.58 -8.90 -7.93
C LEU A 98 8.66 -8.40 -8.89
N TRP A 99 9.86 -8.10 -8.38
CA TRP A 99 10.99 -7.70 -9.22
C TRP A 99 11.47 -8.83 -10.12
N SER A 100 11.52 -10.05 -9.59
CA SER A 100 12.04 -11.23 -10.28
C SER A 100 11.08 -11.82 -11.31
N LEU A 101 9.75 -11.62 -11.17
CA LEU A 101 8.77 -12.16 -12.11
C LEU A 101 8.84 -11.55 -13.53
N ASP A 102 9.66 -10.51 -13.73
CA ASP A 102 9.88 -9.82 -15.01
C ASP A 102 8.58 -9.59 -15.80
N ALA A 103 7.56 -9.09 -15.10
CA ALA A 103 6.29 -8.78 -15.73
C ALA A 103 6.48 -7.65 -16.75
N GLU A 104 5.95 -7.83 -17.96
CA GLU A 104 6.00 -6.79 -18.97
C GLU A 104 5.31 -5.53 -18.46
N VAL A 105 5.91 -4.38 -18.73
CA VAL A 105 5.49 -3.06 -18.21
C VAL A 105 4.03 -2.74 -18.53
N ASP A 106 3.52 -3.25 -19.65
CA ASP A 106 2.15 -3.02 -20.12
C ASP A 106 1.11 -3.90 -19.41
N GLN A 107 1.53 -4.94 -18.69
CA GLN A 107 0.66 -5.81 -17.90
C GLN A 107 0.49 -5.31 -16.45
N ILE A 108 1.25 -4.28 -16.05
CA ILE A 108 1.21 -3.75 -14.68
C ILE A 108 0.11 -2.71 -14.52
N HIS A 109 -0.90 -3.07 -13.74
CA HIS A 109 -2.00 -2.20 -13.35
C HIS A 109 -1.59 -1.16 -12.30
N ASP A 110 -2.20 0.04 -12.39
CA ASP A 110 -2.01 1.15 -11.44
C ASP A 110 -2.25 0.75 -9.98
N ALA A 111 -3.17 -0.20 -9.74
CA ALA A 111 -3.47 -0.70 -8.41
C ALA A 111 -2.26 -1.36 -7.72
N LEU A 112 -1.42 -2.09 -8.47
CA LEU A 112 -0.18 -2.66 -7.94
C LEU A 112 0.78 -1.55 -7.53
N LEU A 113 0.96 -0.54 -8.38
CA LEU A 113 1.88 0.58 -8.11
C LEU A 113 1.45 1.33 -6.84
N LEU A 114 0.14 1.52 -6.63
CA LEU A 114 -0.39 2.10 -5.40
C LEU A 114 -0.05 1.28 -4.15
N CYS A 115 0.04 -0.05 -4.26
CA CYS A 115 0.46 -0.93 -3.17
C CYS A 115 1.98 -0.88 -2.91
N VAL A 116 2.79 -0.54 -3.93
CA VAL A 116 4.25 -0.44 -3.81
C VAL A 116 4.69 0.90 -3.20
N ILE A 117 3.99 2.01 -3.49
CA ILE A 117 4.34 3.38 -3.03
C ILE A 117 4.63 3.48 -1.53
N PRO A 118 3.83 2.89 -0.61
CA PRO A 118 4.08 2.99 0.83
C PRO A 118 5.46 2.48 1.27
N TYR A 119 6.06 1.57 0.49
CA TYR A 119 7.33 0.95 0.80
C TYR A 119 8.52 1.74 0.26
N ALA A 120 8.34 2.67 -0.67
CA ALA A 120 9.42 3.46 -1.27
C ALA A 120 10.12 4.46 -0.31
N LYS A 121 9.90 4.36 1.01
CA LYS A 121 10.59 5.18 2.02
C LYS A 121 10.97 4.34 3.24
N ALA A 122 12.27 4.10 3.40
CA ALA A 122 12.86 3.30 4.50
C ALA A 122 12.71 3.90 5.93
N ARG A 123 11.96 5.00 6.11
CA ARG A 123 11.84 5.69 7.41
C ARG A 123 10.73 5.14 8.30
N LYS A 124 10.10 4.03 7.90
CA LYS A 124 8.99 3.42 8.63
C LYS A 124 9.47 2.13 9.28
N PRO A 125 9.09 1.84 10.53
CA PRO A 125 9.53 0.63 11.24
C PRO A 125 9.04 -0.66 10.57
N TRP A 126 8.03 -0.59 9.71
CA TRP A 126 7.48 -1.70 8.93
C TRP A 126 8.03 -1.80 7.49
N VAL A 127 9.13 -1.10 7.19
CA VAL A 127 9.77 -1.09 5.87
C VAL A 127 11.28 -1.29 6.03
N THR A 128 11.83 -2.34 5.43
CA THR A 128 13.28 -2.56 5.42
C THR A 128 13.96 -1.65 4.39
N MET A 129 15.27 -1.43 4.53
CA MET A 129 16.04 -0.63 3.57
C MET A 129 16.03 -1.23 2.16
N THR A 130 16.14 -2.56 2.09
CA THR A 130 16.07 -3.39 0.89
C THR A 130 14.69 -3.34 0.24
N ALA A 131 13.61 -3.42 1.02
CA ALA A 131 12.25 -3.20 0.52
C ALA A 131 12.10 -1.81 -0.09
N ALA A 132 12.60 -0.77 0.57
CA ALA A 132 12.50 0.60 0.06
C ALA A 132 13.25 0.80 -1.24
N SER A 133 14.50 0.33 -1.32
CA SER A 133 15.28 0.42 -2.55
C SER A 133 14.63 -0.37 -3.70
N THR A 134 14.08 -1.55 -3.41
CA THR A 134 13.40 -2.39 -4.42
C THR A 134 12.10 -1.74 -4.88
N ALA A 135 11.31 -1.17 -3.97
CA ALA A 135 10.08 -0.45 -4.29
C ALA A 135 10.33 0.77 -5.17
N GLU A 136 11.34 1.59 -4.84
CA GLU A 136 11.72 2.74 -5.68
C GLU A 136 12.07 2.30 -7.11
N ARG A 137 12.86 1.23 -7.24
CA ARG A 137 13.26 0.70 -8.55
C ARG A 137 12.09 0.09 -9.33
N LEU A 138 11.17 -0.61 -8.66
CA LEU A 138 9.95 -1.14 -9.29
C LEU A 138 9.10 -0.01 -9.88
N LEU A 139 8.92 1.08 -9.12
CA LEU A 139 8.17 2.24 -9.58
C LEU A 139 8.82 2.89 -10.81
N ASP A 140 10.15 3.04 -10.80
CA ASP A 140 10.90 3.59 -11.94
C ASP A 140 10.88 2.66 -13.16
N ARG A 141 10.94 1.34 -12.94
CA ARG A 141 10.87 0.31 -13.99
C ARG A 141 9.51 0.32 -14.70
N TYR A 142 8.42 0.36 -13.95
CA TYR A 142 7.06 0.25 -14.52
C TYR A 142 6.49 1.57 -15.02
N ARG A 143 6.99 2.71 -14.53
CA ARG A 143 6.59 4.04 -15.00
C ARG A 143 7.83 4.92 -15.16
N PRO A 144 8.64 4.72 -16.20
CA PRO A 144 9.75 5.61 -16.49
C PRO A 144 9.27 6.93 -17.12
N GLY A 145 9.99 8.03 -16.85
CA GLY A 145 9.82 9.31 -17.54
C GLY A 145 8.41 9.92 -17.40
N GLU A 146 7.83 10.32 -18.54
CA GLU A 146 6.53 11.00 -18.62
C GLU A 146 5.37 10.14 -18.09
N LYS A 147 5.44 8.81 -18.26
CA LYS A 147 4.44 7.87 -17.71
C LYS A 147 4.35 7.94 -16.18
N LYS A 148 5.44 8.32 -15.50
CA LYS A 148 5.45 8.54 -14.04
C LYS A 148 4.62 9.76 -13.67
N GLN A 149 4.78 10.85 -14.42
CA GLN A 149 4.07 12.10 -14.17
C GLN A 149 2.57 11.91 -14.44
N ASP A 150 2.22 11.25 -15.54
CA ASP A 150 0.82 10.94 -15.86
C ASP A 150 0.17 10.07 -14.78
N PHE A 151 0.86 9.03 -14.30
CA PHE A 151 0.38 8.21 -13.19
C PHE A 151 0.19 9.01 -11.89
N ILE A 152 1.11 9.92 -11.57
CA ILE A 152 0.97 10.80 -10.39
C ILE A 152 -0.25 11.71 -10.55
N ILE A 153 -0.46 12.30 -11.73
CA ILE A 153 -1.55 13.24 -11.98
C ILE A 153 -2.89 12.50 -12.00
N THR A 154 -3.05 11.53 -12.89
CA THR A 154 -4.34 10.86 -13.11
C THR A 154 -4.60 9.78 -12.07
N GLY A 155 -3.59 8.94 -11.80
CA GLY A 155 -3.69 7.78 -10.91
C GLY A 155 -3.76 8.15 -9.43
N VAL A 156 -3.02 9.18 -8.99
CA VAL A 156 -2.94 9.57 -7.57
C VAL A 156 -3.71 10.86 -7.28
N LEU A 157 -3.36 11.96 -7.95
CA LEU A 157 -3.90 13.28 -7.65
C LEU A 157 -5.40 13.35 -7.95
N GLU A 158 -5.81 12.99 -9.16
CA GLU A 158 -7.22 13.09 -9.56
C GLU A 158 -8.12 12.08 -8.87
N ARG A 159 -7.67 10.83 -8.72
CA ARG A 159 -8.48 9.76 -8.13
C ARG A 159 -8.59 9.83 -6.62
N TYR A 160 -7.51 10.20 -5.91
CA TYR A 160 -7.47 10.09 -4.44
C TYR A 160 -7.37 11.43 -3.72
N LEU A 161 -6.58 12.38 -4.23
CA LEU A 161 -6.35 13.66 -3.53
C LEU A 161 -7.41 14.71 -3.87
N ARG A 162 -7.74 14.88 -5.15
CA ARG A 162 -8.73 15.86 -5.62
C ARG A 162 -10.08 15.69 -4.94
N PRO A 163 -10.63 14.48 -4.71
CA PRO A 163 -11.90 14.33 -3.98
C PRO A 163 -11.81 14.80 -2.52
N ILE A 164 -10.65 14.68 -1.88
CA ILE A 164 -10.44 15.16 -0.50
C ILE A 164 -10.49 16.69 -0.48
N PHE A 165 -9.79 17.35 -1.40
CA PHE A 165 -9.72 18.82 -1.46
C PHE A 165 -10.95 19.48 -2.11
N SER A 166 -11.68 18.75 -2.96
CA SER A 166 -12.88 19.26 -3.64
C SER A 166 -14.14 19.14 -2.78
N LYS A 167 -14.09 18.32 -1.72
CA LYS A 167 -15.07 18.38 -0.63
C LYS A 167 -14.85 19.67 0.14
N ARG A 168 -15.38 20.78 -0.40
CA ARG A 168 -15.63 21.96 0.43
C ARG A 168 -16.45 21.47 1.63
N PRO A 169 -16.10 21.81 2.88
CA PRO A 169 -17.07 21.68 3.96
C PRO A 169 -18.30 22.44 3.47
N LEU A 170 -19.45 21.77 3.46
CA LEU A 170 -20.71 22.42 3.16
C LEU A 170 -20.77 23.63 4.09
N GLY A 171 -20.57 24.82 3.52
CA GLY A 171 -20.62 26.06 4.25
C GLY A 171 -21.97 26.10 4.93
N ARG A 172 -21.99 25.82 6.23
CA ARG A 172 -23.17 25.97 7.04
C ARG A 172 -23.42 27.46 7.16
N THR A 173 -24.21 28.00 6.26
CA THR A 173 -24.78 29.36 6.34
C THR A 173 -26.00 29.38 5.41
N PRO A 174 -27.09 30.13 5.68
CA PRO A 174 -27.44 30.97 6.83
C PRO A 174 -28.85 30.66 7.40
N GLY A 175 -29.15 31.00 8.66
CA GLY A 175 -30.52 30.80 9.15
C GLY A 175 -30.73 31.03 10.64
N ARG A 176 -30.38 32.21 11.14
CA ARG A 176 -30.96 32.71 12.39
C ARG A 176 -31.61 34.04 12.10
N THR A 177 -32.83 33.95 11.58
CA THR A 177 -33.79 35.05 11.50
C THR A 177 -33.92 35.64 12.90
N LEU A 178 -33.36 36.83 13.10
CA LEU A 178 -33.67 37.66 14.27
C LEU A 178 -35.08 38.20 14.04
N SER A 179 -36.05 37.66 14.78
CA SER A 179 -37.38 38.23 14.90
C SER A 179 -37.26 39.59 15.62
N PRO A 180 -37.73 40.72 15.06
CA PRO A 180 -37.99 41.90 15.86
C PRO A 180 -39.34 41.68 16.55
N SER A 181 -39.33 41.27 17.81
CA SER A 181 -40.53 41.29 18.65
C SER A 181 -40.92 42.75 18.92
N LEU A 182 -42.14 43.06 18.53
CA LEU A 182 -42.85 44.31 18.67
C LEU A 182 -42.70 44.95 20.06
N THR A 183 -42.44 46.25 20.00
CA THR A 183 -42.72 47.30 20.98
C THR A 183 -43.88 46.99 21.93
N GLY A 184 -43.58 46.88 23.23
CA GLY A 184 -44.55 47.03 24.32
C GLY A 184 -44.19 48.27 25.15
N PRO A 185 -45.14 49.19 25.44
CA PRO A 185 -44.82 50.47 26.08
C PRO A 185 -44.51 50.31 27.57
N SER A 186 -43.35 50.82 27.96
CA SER A 186 -42.93 50.99 29.35
C SER A 186 -43.76 52.11 30.01
N LYS A 187 -44.74 51.73 30.84
CA LYS A 187 -45.36 52.65 31.80
C LYS A 187 -44.51 52.69 33.07
N ARG A 188 -43.79 53.80 33.27
CA ARG A 188 -43.22 54.19 34.56
C ARG A 188 -44.34 54.71 35.48
N PRO A 189 -44.39 54.33 36.77
CA PRO A 189 -45.15 55.07 37.76
C PRO A 189 -44.31 56.27 38.25
N SER A 190 -44.83 57.48 38.06
CA SER A 190 -44.36 58.69 38.71
C SER A 190 -45.06 58.87 40.07
N LEU A 191 -44.25 59.12 41.09
CA LEU A 191 -44.63 59.45 42.47
C LEU A 191 -45.20 60.87 42.61
N LEU A 192 -46.00 61.07 43.68
CA LEU A 192 -46.42 62.32 44.35
C LEU A 192 -47.55 63.10 43.64
N ARG A 193 -48.64 63.53 44.30
CA ARG A 193 -48.88 63.95 45.69
C ARG A 193 -50.17 63.34 46.26
#